data_AF-A0A2E4FNC9-F1
#
_entry.id   AF-A0A2E4FNC9-F1
#
_cell.length_a   1.000
_cell.length_b   1.000
_cell.length_c   1.000
_cell.angle_alpha   90.00
_cell.angle_beta   90.00
_cell.angle_gamma   90.00
#
_symmetry.space_group_name_H-M   'P 1'
#
loop_
_entity.id
_entity.type
_entity.pdbx_description
1 polymer ?
#
loop_
_entity_poly.entity_id
_entity_poly.type
_entity_poly.pdbx_seq_one_letter_code
_entity_poly.pdbx_strand_id
1 'polypeptide(L)'
;MTTAEDFRVGGRIFATLTSQAQGYGNLVLTPEVQALFVEEAADLFVSIAGAWETMSMTHTRLVPADDATLTGALRKAWTLRMEKNTRTRLGPRSRRHARAPGR
;
A
#
# COMPACT_ATOMS: atom_id res chain seq x y z
N MET A 1 -5.42 -23.79 -6.73
CA MET A 1 -5.60 -22.62 -5.85
C MET A 1 -4.66 -21.53 -6.37
N THR A 2 -5.17 -20.53 -7.08
CA THR A 2 -4.34 -19.43 -7.59
C THR A 2 -3.95 -18.53 -6.43
N THR A 3 -2.68 -18.59 -6.00
CA THR A 3 -2.11 -17.58 -5.10
C THR A 3 -2.08 -16.27 -5.87
N ALA A 4 -2.97 -15.35 -5.55
CA ALA A 4 -2.96 -14.03 -6.19
C ALA A 4 -1.60 -13.34 -5.98
N GLU A 5 -1.14 -12.63 -7.00
CA GLU A 5 0.20 -12.04 -7.00
C GLU A 5 0.27 -10.79 -6.13
N ASP A 6 1.33 -10.71 -5.33
CA ASP A 6 1.66 -9.54 -4.50
C ASP A 6 2.90 -8.83 -5.06
N PHE A 7 2.79 -7.51 -5.25
CA PHE A 7 3.92 -6.67 -5.60
C PHE A 7 4.56 -6.10 -4.33
N ARG A 8 5.88 -6.30 -4.21
CA ARG A 8 6.63 -6.02 -2.98
C ARG A 8 7.86 -5.17 -3.24
N VAL A 9 8.19 -4.31 -2.28
CA VAL A 9 9.47 -3.58 -2.22
C VAL A 9 10.06 -3.71 -0.82
N GLY A 10 11.33 -4.11 -0.74
CA GLY A 10 12.00 -4.40 0.54
C GLY A 10 11.29 -5.49 1.35
N GLY A 11 10.71 -6.49 0.68
CA GLY A 11 9.97 -7.60 1.31
C GLY A 11 8.58 -7.24 1.82
N ARG A 12 8.02 -6.09 1.41
CA ARG A 12 6.73 -5.61 1.90
C ARG A 12 5.79 -5.22 0.77
N ILE A 13 4.51 -5.58 0.90
CA ILE A 13 3.47 -5.37 -0.11
C ILE A 13 3.17 -3.88 -0.26
N PHE A 14 3.06 -3.44 -1.52
CA PHE A 14 2.55 -2.11 -1.90
C PHE A 14 1.39 -2.19 -2.90
N ALA A 15 1.23 -3.31 -3.61
CA ALA A 15 0.06 -3.61 -4.43
C ALA A 15 -0.22 -5.11 -4.47
N THR A 16 -1.46 -5.52 -4.74
CA THR A 16 -1.85 -6.93 -4.85
C THR A 16 -3.00 -7.16 -5.82
N LEU A 17 -3.04 -8.34 -6.44
CA LEU A 17 -4.11 -8.80 -7.35
C LEU A 17 -5.09 -9.77 -6.68
N THR A 18 -5.17 -9.79 -5.34
CA THR A 18 -6.10 -10.65 -4.58
C THR A 18 -7.57 -10.48 -4.94
N SER A 19 -7.94 -9.31 -5.46
CA SER A 19 -9.31 -9.00 -5.89
C SER A 19 -9.49 -9.00 -7.41
N GLN A 20 -8.54 -9.56 -8.17
CA GLN A 20 -8.57 -9.51 -9.64
C GLN A 20 -9.80 -10.21 -10.23
N ALA A 21 -10.26 -11.30 -9.63
CA ALA A 21 -11.49 -12.00 -10.04
C ALA A 21 -12.75 -11.11 -9.92
N GLN A 22 -12.70 -10.07 -9.09
CA GLN A 22 -13.76 -9.08 -8.92
C GLN A 22 -13.53 -7.84 -9.81
N GLY A 23 -12.48 -7.84 -10.64
CA GLY A 23 -12.10 -6.73 -11.52
C GLY A 23 -11.18 -5.70 -10.87
N TYR A 24 -10.61 -5.98 -9.70
CA TYR A 24 -9.82 -5.02 -8.93
C TYR A 24 -8.36 -5.44 -8.74
N GLY A 25 -7.47 -4.46 -8.83
CA GLY A 25 -6.20 -4.46 -8.11
C GLY A 25 -6.35 -3.74 -6.79
N ASN A 26 -5.38 -3.91 -5.90
CA ASN A 26 -5.35 -3.23 -4.60
C ASN A 26 -4.04 -2.47 -4.45
N LEU A 27 -4.12 -1.20 -4.04
CA LEU A 27 -2.97 -0.36 -3.72
C LEU A 27 -2.91 -0.12 -2.22
N VAL A 28 -1.71 -0.05 -1.67
CA VAL A 28 -1.47 0.39 -0.30
C VAL A 28 -1.11 1.88 -0.32
N LEU A 29 -2.05 2.75 0.07
CA LEU A 29 -1.95 4.21 0.07
C LEU A 29 -2.20 4.78 1.47
N THR A 30 -1.58 5.91 1.84
CA THR A 30 -1.98 6.57 3.10
C THR A 30 -3.42 7.09 2.98
N PRO A 31 -4.16 7.26 4.10
CA PRO A 31 -5.54 7.76 4.05
C PRO A 31 -5.66 9.09 3.29
N GLU A 32 -4.68 9.97 3.44
CA GLU A 32 -4.66 11.27 2.76
C GLU A 32 -4.50 11.11 1.24
N VAL A 33 -3.61 10.23 0.78
CA VAL A 33 -3.42 9.95 -0.65
C VAL A 33 -4.59 9.17 -1.24
N GLN A 34 -5.19 8.27 -0.46
CA GLN A 34 -6.41 7.57 -0.85
C GLN A 34 -7.56 8.56 -1.09
N ALA A 35 -7.76 9.52 -0.18
CA ALA A 35 -8.80 10.53 -0.33
C ALA A 35 -8.61 11.33 -1.62
N LEU A 36 -7.38 11.75 -1.93
CA LEU A 36 -7.06 12.43 -3.19
C LEU A 36 -7.41 11.59 -4.42
N PHE A 37 -7.06 10.30 -4.42
CA PHE A 37 -7.34 9.42 -5.57
C PHE A 37 -8.85 9.19 -5.76
N VAL A 38 -9.59 9.05 -4.66
CA VAL A 38 -11.05 8.90 -4.70
C VAL A 38 -11.72 10.20 -5.15
N GLU A 39 -11.20 11.36 -4.73
CA GLU A 39 -11.69 12.66 -5.16
C GLU A 39 -11.44 12.91 -6.66
N GLU A 40 -10.23 12.59 -7.15
CA GLU A 40 -9.83 12.81 -8.54
C GLU A 40 -10.48 11.82 -9.52
N ALA A 41 -10.63 10.55 -9.13
CA ALA A 41 -11.11 9.49 -10.01
C ALA A 41 -11.87 8.37 -9.26
N ALA A 42 -13.04 8.71 -8.70
CA ALA A 42 -13.92 7.76 -7.98
C ALA A 42 -14.41 6.57 -8.84
N ASP A 43 -14.40 6.73 -10.16
CA ASP A 43 -14.69 5.68 -11.13
C ASP A 43 -13.53 4.68 -11.28
N LEU A 44 -12.32 5.01 -10.84
CA LEU A 44 -11.16 4.12 -10.86
C LEU A 44 -10.75 3.65 -9.47
N PHE A 45 -10.81 4.52 -8.46
CA PHE A 45 -10.35 4.26 -7.10
C PHE A 45 -11.51 4.22 -6.12
N VAL A 46 -11.61 3.12 -5.36
CA VAL A 46 -12.66 2.90 -4.38
C VAL A 46 -12.03 2.67 -3.02
N SER A 47 -12.42 3.48 -2.04
CA SER A 47 -12.02 3.26 -0.65
C SER A 47 -12.69 2.00 -0.12
N ILE A 48 -11.93 1.18 0.61
CA ILE A 48 -12.47 -0.02 1.26
C ILE A 48 -12.89 0.38 2.67
N ALA A 49 -14.19 0.50 2.90
CA ALA A 49 -14.75 0.90 4.19
C ALA A 49 -14.53 -0.16 5.29
N GLY A 50 -14.51 0.27 6.55
CA GLY A 50 -14.50 -0.60 7.73
C GLY A 50 -13.10 -0.97 8.22
N ALA A 51 -12.93 -2.16 8.80
CA ALA A 51 -11.66 -2.57 9.45
C ALA A 51 -10.42 -2.48 8.53
N TRP A 52 -10.61 -2.43 7.22
CA TRP A 52 -9.57 -2.37 6.19
C TRP A 52 -9.10 -0.94 5.86
N GLU A 53 -9.85 0.08 6.28
CA GLU A 53 -9.46 1.50 6.17
C GLU A 53 -8.17 1.77 6.93
N THR A 54 -8.01 1.11 8.10
CA THR A 54 -6.76 1.15 8.89
C THR A 54 -5.57 0.45 8.20
N MET A 55 -5.85 -0.43 7.23
CA MET A 55 -4.83 -1.12 6.44
C MET A 55 -4.43 -0.36 5.19
N SER A 56 -4.98 0.85 4.96
CA SER A 56 -4.54 1.72 3.88
C SER A 56 -4.77 1.09 2.48
N MET A 57 -5.76 0.21 2.34
CA MET A 57 -5.99 -0.54 1.11
C MET A 57 -7.07 0.13 0.24
N THR A 58 -6.76 0.33 -1.03
CA THR A 58 -7.64 0.98 -2.01
C THR A 58 -7.88 0.05 -3.18
N HIS A 59 -9.15 -0.20 -3.52
CA HIS A 59 -9.51 -0.91 -4.74
C HIS A 59 -9.24 -0.02 -5.96
N THR A 60 -8.64 -0.61 -6.99
CA THR A 60 -8.40 0.01 -8.30
C THR A 60 -9.10 -0.82 -9.37
N ARG A 61 -10.08 -0.24 -10.08
CA ARG A 61 -10.76 -0.93 -11.18
C ARG A 61 -9.77 -1.12 -12.33
N LEU A 62 -9.52 -2.37 -12.74
CA LEU A 62 -8.47 -2.68 -13.71
C LEU A 62 -8.91 -2.45 -15.17
N VAL A 63 -10.18 -2.75 -15.48
CA VAL A 63 -10.69 -2.66 -16.85
C VAL A 63 -10.76 -1.22 -17.37
N PRO A 64 -11.33 -0.24 -16.63
CA PRO A 64 -11.43 1.13 -17.14
C PRO A 64 -10.14 1.95 -17.00
N ALA A 65 -9.15 1.48 -16.25
CA ALA A 65 -7.95 2.25 -15.98
C ALA A 65 -6.95 2.14 -17.14
N ASP A 66 -6.49 3.28 -17.64
CA ASP A 66 -5.42 3.32 -18.63
C ASP A 66 -4.03 3.09 -18.01
N ASP A 67 -3.06 2.73 -18.86
CA ASP A 67 -1.70 2.40 -18.46
C ASP A 67 -0.99 3.56 -17.73
N ALA A 68 -1.24 4.82 -18.12
CA ALA A 68 -0.59 5.98 -17.53
C ALA A 68 -1.10 6.21 -16.10
N THR A 69 -2.41 6.12 -15.91
CA THR A 69 -3.08 6.21 -14.62
C THR A 69 -2.62 5.09 -13.68
N LEU A 70 -2.62 3.84 -14.14
CA LEU A 70 -2.13 2.70 -13.35
C LEU A 70 -0.65 2.84 -13.00
N THR A 71 0.18 3.27 -13.94
CA THR A 71 1.61 3.48 -13.71
C THR A 71 1.86 4.56 -12.65
N GLY A 72 1.15 5.68 -12.72
CA GLY A 72 1.24 6.75 -11.72
C GLY A 72 0.83 6.28 -10.33
N ALA A 73 -0.30 5.57 -10.26
CA ALA A 73 -0.83 5.01 -9.02
C ALA A 73 0.12 3.98 -8.37
N LEU A 74 0.67 3.06 -9.16
CA LEU A 74 1.65 2.08 -8.70
C LEU A 74 2.94 2.73 -8.22
N ARG A 75 3.47 3.73 -8.95
CA ARG A 75 4.64 4.49 -8.52
C ARG A 75 4.39 5.21 -7.20
N LYS A 76 3.22 5.82 -7.01
CA LYS A 76 2.86 6.48 -5.75
C LYS A 76 2.84 5.49 -4.59
N ALA A 77 2.17 4.34 -4.75
CA ALA A 77 2.14 3.29 -3.73
C ALA A 77 3.53 2.74 -3.41
N TRP A 78 4.38 2.53 -4.42
CA TRP A 78 5.76 2.10 -4.25
C TRP A 78 6.59 3.11 -3.44
N THR A 79 6.51 4.41 -3.77
CA THR A 79 7.22 5.48 -3.07
C THR A 79 6.80 5.56 -1.60
N LEU A 80 5.49 5.57 -1.33
CA LEU A 80 4.96 5.55 0.05
C LEU A 80 5.48 4.35 0.83
N ARG A 81 5.57 3.18 0.18
CA ARG A 81 6.10 1.97 0.80
C ARG A 81 7.58 2.09 1.10
N MET A 82 8.37 2.62 0.17
CA MET A 82 9.80 2.88 0.36
C MET A 82 10.05 3.83 1.54
N GLU A 83 9.33 4.94 1.61
CA GLU A 83 9.42 5.90 2.73
C GLU A 83 9.06 5.25 4.07
N LYS A 84 7.96 4.48 4.11
CA LYS A 84 7.55 3.74 5.31
C LYS A 84 8.63 2.74 5.72
N ASN A 85 9.19 2.00 4.78
CA ASN A 85 10.26 1.04 5.03
C ASN A 85 11.50 1.75 5.60
N THR A 86 11.93 2.87 5.01
CA THR A 86 13.07 3.68 5.50
C THR A 86 12.82 4.18 6.92
N ARG A 87 11.64 4.74 7.20
CA ARG A 87 11.26 5.21 8.55
C ARG A 87 11.30 4.08 9.58
N THR A 88 10.82 2.88 9.22
CA THR A 88 10.87 1.72 10.13
C THR A 88 12.29 1.21 10.39
N ARG A 89 13.21 1.36 9.43
CA ARG A 89 14.64 1.02 9.61
C ARG A 89 15.35 2.02 10.51
N LEU A 90 15.02 3.31 10.38
CA LEU A 90 15.60 4.40 11.17
C LEU A 90 14.93 4.60 12.56
N GLY A 91 13.80 3.95 12.80
CA GLY A 91 13.10 3.97 14.10
C GLY A 91 13.95 3.40 15.25
N PRO A 92 13.55 3.58 16.53
CA PRO A 92 14.40 3.37 17.70
C PRO A 92 14.69 1.89 17.98
N ARG A 93 15.48 1.24 17.11
CA ARG A 93 16.03 -0.10 17.31
C ARG A 93 17.40 -0.07 18.01
N SER A 94 17.94 1.11 18.36
CA SER A 94 19.23 1.25 19.06
C SER A 94 19.14 1.36 20.59
N ARG A 95 17.96 1.59 21.19
CA ARG A 95 17.85 1.76 22.66
C ARG A 95 17.70 0.48 23.47
N ARG A 96 17.50 -0.69 22.84
CA ARG A 96 17.21 -1.94 23.57
C ARG A 96 18.42 -2.86 23.79
N HIS A 97 19.61 -2.46 23.35
CA HIS A 97 20.88 -3.14 23.68
C HIS A 97 21.81 -2.35 24.62
N ALA A 98 21.45 -1.11 25.01
CA ALA A 98 22.21 -0.33 25.98
C ALA A 98 21.64 -0.50 27.41
N ARG A 99 21.65 -1.74 27.92
CA ARG A 99 21.77 -2.03 29.36
C ARG A 99 22.03 -3.53 29.57
N ALA A 100 23.30 -3.88 29.63
CA ALA A 100 23.78 -5.08 30.34
C ALA A 100 24.04 -4.71 31.83
N PRO A 101 24.15 -5.70 32.72
CA PRO A 101 23.68 -5.64 34.11
C PRO A 101 24.69 -5.02 35.07
N GLY A 102 24.21 -4.44 36.16
CA GLY A 102 25.02 -4.12 37.33
C GLY A 102 24.27 -4.56 38.58
N ARG A 103 24.72 -5.66 39.17
CA ARG A 103 24.43 -6.06 40.54
C ARG A 103 25.55 -5.52 41.42
#